data_AF-A0A1G0L3D5-F1
#
_entry.id   AF-A0A1G0L3D5-F1
#
_cell.length_a   1.000
_cell.length_b   1.000
_cell.length_c   1.000
_cell.angle_alpha   90.00
_cell.angle_beta   90.00
_cell.angle_gamma   90.00
#
_symmetry.space_group_name_H-M   'P 1'
#
loop_
_entity.id
_entity.type
_entity.pdbx_description
1 polymer ?
#
loop_
_entity_poly.entity_id
_entity_poly.type
_entity_poly.pdbx_seq_one_letter_code
_entity_poly.pdbx_strand_id
1 'polypeptide(L)' 'MKTGEPVNFYTVREAARQKGEVALGYRITAHANDAGRAYGVAVNPDKSRPITFAERDRIIVLAEN' A
#
# COMPACT_ATOMS: atom_id res chain seq x y z
N MET A 1 -11.40 4.51 -1.16
CA MET A 1 -10.06 5.07 -1.46
C MET A 1 -9.99 5.35 -2.95
N LYS A 2 -9.37 6.47 -3.36
CA LYS A 2 -9.24 6.85 -4.77
C LYS A 2 -7.76 7.04 -5.10
N THR A 3 -7.35 6.68 -6.31
CA THR A 3 -6.00 6.90 -6.82
C THR A 3 -5.74 8.38 -7.06
N GLY A 4 -4.48 8.79 -6.97
CA GLY A 4 -4.06 10.19 -7.19
C GLY A 4 -4.31 11.14 -6.01
N GLU A 5 -5.02 10.71 -4.96
CA GLU A 5 -5.22 11.48 -3.74
C GLU A 5 -4.30 10.96 -2.62
N PRO A 6 -3.70 11.86 -1.80
CA PRO A 6 -2.87 11.44 -0.69
C PRO A 6 -3.72 10.76 0.39
N VAL A 7 -3.30 9.56 0.78
CA VAL A 7 -3.90 8.79 1.89
C VAL A 7 -2.81 8.35 2.84
N ASN A 8 -3.16 7.75 3.97
CA ASN A 8 -2.20 7.13 4.86
C ASN A 8 -2.49 5.63 5.03
N PHE A 9 -1.58 4.90 5.66
CA PHE A 9 -1.74 3.45 5.76
C PHE A 9 -2.84 3.04 6.75
N TYR A 10 -3.31 3.93 7.63
CA TYR A 10 -4.51 3.68 8.43
C TYR A 10 -5.75 3.56 7.54
N THR A 11 -5.92 4.45 6.56
CA THR A 11 -7.02 4.38 5.59
C THR A 11 -6.97 3.08 4.77
N VAL A 12 -5.77 2.68 4.34
CA VAL A 12 -5.56 1.41 3.60
C VAL A 12 -5.96 0.22 4.46
N ARG A 13 -5.53 0.19 5.72
CA ARG A 13 -5.85 -0.88 6.66
C ARG A 13 -7.35 -0.99 6.93
N GLU A 14 -8.05 0.14 7.12
CA GLU A 14 -9.50 0.11 7.29
C GLU A 14 -10.23 -0.40 6.04
N ALA A 15 -9.76 -0.04 4.84
CA ALA A 15 -10.32 -0.56 3.60
C ALA A 15 -10.10 -2.07 3.43
N ALA A 16 -8.93 -2.60 3.80
CA ALA A 16 -8.66 -4.04 3.83
C ALA A 16 -9.53 -4.75 4.86
N ARG A 17 -9.66 -4.18 6.07
CA ARG A 17 -10.49 -4.74 7.14
C ARG A 17 -11.96 -4.90 6.72
N GLN A 18 -12.51 -3.95 5.97
CA GLN A 18 -13.88 -4.04 5.41
C GLN A 18 -14.07 -5.21 4.44
N LYS A 19 -12.98 -5.76 3.91
CA LYS A 19 -12.96 -6.94 3.02
C LYS A 19 -12.59 -8.23 3.75
N GLY A 20 -12.41 -8.20 5.07
CA GLY A 20 -11.91 -9.35 5.84
C GLY A 20 -10.40 -9.60 5.64
N GLU A 21 -9.66 -8.60 5.17
CA GLU A 21 -8.24 -8.69 4.87
C GLU A 21 -7.38 -7.92 5.89
N VAL A 22 -6.11 -8.29 6.02
CA VAL A 22 -5.11 -7.56 6.81
C VAL A 22 -4.08 -6.94 5.89
N ALA A 23 -4.04 -5.61 5.80
CA ALA A 23 -3.02 -4.89 5.04
C ALA A 23 -1.65 -4.93 5.75
N LEU A 24 -0.63 -5.44 5.05
CA LEU A 24 0.74 -5.60 5.54
C LEU A 24 1.72 -4.58 4.93
N GLY A 25 1.43 -4.12 3.71
CA GLY A 25 2.31 -3.20 3.00
C GLY A 25 1.76 -2.77 1.66
N TYR A 26 2.63 -2.22 0.81
CA TYR A 26 2.28 -1.84 -0.55
C TYR A 26 3.48 -1.95 -1.50
N ARG A 27 3.19 -1.88 -2.80
CA ARG A 27 4.18 -1.78 -3.88
C ARG A 27 3.88 -0.57 -4.76
N ILE A 28 4.88 0.30 -4.94
CA ILE A 28 4.88 1.41 -5.89
C ILE A 28 5.53 0.96 -7.19
N THR A 29 4.73 0.85 -8.25
CA THR A 29 5.18 0.27 -9.53
C THR A 29 6.25 1.11 -10.21
N ALA A 30 6.18 2.44 -10.06
CA ALA A 30 7.19 3.35 -10.63
C ALA A 30 8.61 3.11 -10.08
N HIS A 31 8.74 2.45 -8.93
CA HIS A 31 10.02 2.13 -8.29
C HIS A 31 10.48 0.69 -8.54
N ALA A 32 9.82 -0.05 -9.43
CA ALA A 32 10.06 -1.48 -9.65
C ALA A 32 11.50 -1.84 -10.08
N ASN A 33 12.27 -0.91 -10.63
CA ASN A 33 13.65 -1.10 -11.06
C ASN A 33 14.67 -0.34 -10.18
N ASP A 34 14.24 0.19 -9.04
CA ASP A 34 15.10 0.96 -8.13
C ASP A 34 15.40 0.15 -6.86
N ALA A 35 16.60 -0.44 -6.81
CA ALA A 35 17.07 -1.21 -5.65
C ALA A 35 17.17 -0.36 -4.38
N GLY A 36 17.50 0.94 -4.50
CA GLY A 36 17.59 1.87 -3.37
C GLY A 36 16.23 2.18 -2.75
N ARG A 37 15.14 1.88 -3.46
CA ARG A 37 13.75 1.97 -2.98
C ARG A 37 13.12 0.60 -2.74
N ALA A 38 13.93 -0.43 -2.50
CA ALA A 38 13.46 -1.81 -2.30
C ALA A 38 12.53 -2.29 -3.43
N TYR A 39 12.81 -1.88 -4.67
CA TYR A 39 11.99 -2.17 -5.85
C TYR A 39 10.52 -1.73 -5.70
N GLY A 40 10.31 -0.67 -4.91
CA GLY A 40 9.01 -0.08 -4.62
C GLY A 40 8.21 -0.78 -3.52
N VAL A 41 8.74 -1.83 -2.90
CA VAL A 41 8.03 -2.59 -1.87
C VAL A 41 8.28 -1.99 -0.48
N ALA A 42 7.20 -1.74 0.26
CA ALA A 42 7.25 -1.32 1.65
C ALA A 42 6.37 -2.27 2.49
N VAL A 43 6.98 -2.92 3.49
CA VAL A 43 6.30 -3.78 4.47
C VAL A 43 6.26 -3.05 5.81
N ASN A 44 5.11 -3.09 6.48
CA ASN A 44 4.81 -2.33 7.71
C ASN A 44 5.26 -0.86 7.61
N PRO A 45 4.73 -0.09 6.64
CA PRO A 45 5.09 1.31 6.48
C PRO A 45 4.67 2.14 7.70
N ASP A 46 5.28 3.32 7.86
CA ASP A 46 4.77 4.35 8.77
C ASP A 46 3.32 4.66 8.40
N LYS A 47 2.44 4.51 9.39
CA LYS A 47 1.00 4.55 9.18
C LYS A 47 0.45 5.95 8.97
N SER A 48 1.17 6.96 9.46
CA SER A 48 0.79 8.37 9.37
C SER A 48 1.34 9.06 8.12
N ARG A 49 2.40 8.50 7.52
CA ARG A 49 3.04 9.06 6.33
C ARG A 49 2.06 9.10 5.14
N PRO A 50 1.89 10.25 4.48
CA PRO A 50 1.05 10.33 3.29
C PRO A 50 1.68 9.58 2.12
N ILE A 51 0.84 8.88 1.36
CA ILE A 51 1.18 8.07 0.20
C ILE A 51 0.13 8.37 -0.89
N THR A 52 0.59 8.66 -2.10
CA THR A 52 -0.28 8.82 -3.27
C THR A 52 -0.11 7.59 -4.16
N PHE A 53 -1.17 6.80 -4.29
CA PHE A 53 -1.16 5.59 -5.12
C PHE A 53 -1.61 5.88 -6.56
N ALA A 54 -0.90 5.29 -7.52
CA ALA A 54 -1.32 5.18 -8.91
C ALA A 54 -2.13 3.89 -9.14
N GLU A 55 -2.85 3.80 -10.26
CA GLU A 55 -3.70 2.63 -10.59
C GLU A 55 -2.95 1.30 -10.67
N ARG A 56 -1.66 1.34 -10.99
CA ARG A 56 -0.81 0.16 -11.12
C ARG A 56 -0.23 -0.29 -9.80
N ASP A 57 -0.30 0.54 -8.76
CA ASP A 57 0.21 0.18 -7.44
C ASP A 57 -0.65 -0.91 -6.80
N ARG A 58 -0.09 -1.59 -5.81
CA ARG A 58 -0.71 -2.75 -5.18
C ARG A 58 -0.59 -2.66 -3.67
N ILE A 59 -1.65 -3.06 -2.97
CA ILE A 59 -1.60 -3.27 -1.51
C ILE A 59 -1.29 -4.74 -1.28
N ILE A 60 -0.39 -5.01 -0.35
CA ILE A 60 -0.05 -6.36 0.10
C ILE A 60 -0.97 -6.67 1.27
N VAL A 61 -1.83 -7.68 1.09
CA VAL A 61 -2.79 -8.11 2.10
C VAL A 61 -2.61 -9.58 2.45
N LEU A 62 -2.98 -9.95 3.67
CA LEU A 62 -3.27 -11.31 4.07
C LEU A 62 -4.80 -11.49 4.03
N ALA A 63 -5.27 -12.52 3.35
CA ALA A 63 -6.69 -12.90 3.29
C ALA A 63 -6.84 -14.34 3.79
N GLU A 64 -7.97 -14.64 4.44
CA GLU A 64 -8.35 -16.02 4.76
C GLU A 64 -8.92 -16.68 3.49
N ASN A 65 -8.54 -17.95 3.26
CA ASN A 65 -8.92 -18.73 2.08
C ASN A 65 -10.31 -19.36 2.23
#